data_AF-A0A6I3FIQ1-F1
#
_entry.id   AF-A0A6I3FIQ1-F1
#
_cell.length_a   1.000
_cell.length_b   1.000
_cell.length_c   1.000
_cell.angle_alpha   90.00
_cell.angle_beta   90.00
_cell.angle_gamma   90.00
#
_symmetry.space_group_name_H-M   'P 1'
#
loop_
_entity.id
_entity.type
_entity.pdbx_description
1 polymer ?
#
loop_
_entity_poly.entity_id
_entity_poly.type
_entity_poly.pdbx_seq_one_letter_code
_entity_poly.pdbx_strand_id
1 'polypeptide(L)'
;MAENPFFERSTLPFELPPFSVIKDEHYLPAFYEGAKTQIAEVAAIIDAKEPATFANTIVALEKSGQLLGRMLNVFYNKSSSDTSDAIDDIEAEIAPK
;
A
#
# COMPACT_ATOMS: atom_id res chain seq x y z
N MET A 1 -1.27 -10.03 -17.28
CA MET A 1 -1.71 -9.72 -15.91
C MET A 1 -2.25 -8.31 -15.97
N ALA A 2 -3.51 -8.08 -15.58
CA ALA A 2 -4.05 -6.72 -15.59
C ALA A 2 -3.18 -5.84 -14.68
N GLU A 3 -2.78 -4.68 -15.18
CA GLU A 3 -1.90 -3.73 -14.49
C GLU A 3 -2.68 -3.14 -13.31
N ASN A 4 -2.27 -3.44 -12.06
CA ASN A 4 -2.95 -2.92 -10.88
C ASN A 4 -2.53 -1.45 -10.66
N PRO A 5 -3.48 -0.49 -10.63
CA PRO A 5 -3.17 0.94 -10.60
C PRO A 5 -2.44 1.40 -9.33
N PHE A 6 -2.42 0.58 -8.27
CA PHE A 6 -1.68 0.89 -7.03
C PHE A 6 -0.19 0.55 -7.09
N PHE A 7 0.24 -0.30 -8.04
CA PHE A 7 1.62 -0.77 -8.14
C PHE A 7 2.59 0.37 -8.51
N GLU A 8 2.10 1.37 -9.23
CA GLU A 8 2.87 2.54 -9.63
C GLU A 8 2.40 3.81 -8.93
N ARG A 9 3.27 4.81 -8.89
CA ARG A 9 2.91 6.15 -8.41
C ARG A 9 2.00 6.82 -9.45
N SER A 10 0.94 7.48 -8.98
CA SER A 10 0.04 8.21 -9.88
C SER A 10 0.77 9.32 -10.63
N THR A 11 0.52 9.42 -11.92
CA THR A 11 1.05 10.50 -12.79
C THR A 11 0.08 11.68 -12.91
N LEU A 12 -1.08 11.63 -12.24
CA LEU A 12 -2.05 12.72 -12.22
C LEU A 12 -1.54 13.91 -11.38
N PRO A 13 -2.09 15.13 -11.55
CA PRO A 13 -1.68 16.29 -10.77
C PRO A 13 -1.72 16.02 -9.27
N PHE A 14 -0.64 16.37 -8.56
CA PHE A 14 -0.47 16.12 -7.13
C PHE A 14 -0.57 14.65 -6.73
N GLU A 15 -0.34 13.74 -7.67
CA GLU A 15 -0.46 12.28 -7.48
C GLU A 15 -1.87 11.84 -7.09
N LEU A 16 -2.89 12.59 -7.53
CA LEU A 16 -4.29 12.22 -7.35
C LEU A 16 -4.48 10.74 -7.74
N PRO A 17 -5.07 9.89 -6.87
CA PRO A 17 -5.33 8.50 -7.23
C PRO A 17 -6.15 8.41 -8.53
N PRO A 18 -5.80 7.52 -9.46
CA PRO A 18 -6.50 7.40 -10.74
C PRO A 18 -7.85 6.66 -10.55
N PHE A 19 -8.79 7.30 -9.86
CA PHE A 19 -10.10 6.74 -9.48
C PHE A 19 -10.90 6.19 -10.66
N SER A 20 -10.69 6.72 -11.87
CA SER A 20 -11.37 6.26 -13.09
C SER A 20 -11.01 4.82 -13.50
N VAL A 21 -9.89 4.29 -13.03
CA VAL A 21 -9.43 2.92 -13.34
C VAL A 21 -9.29 2.05 -12.10
N ILE A 22 -9.44 2.60 -10.89
CA ILE A 22 -9.47 1.81 -9.65
C ILE A 22 -10.82 1.09 -9.57
N LYS A 23 -10.77 -0.18 -9.20
CA LYS A 23 -11.92 -1.06 -9.04
C LYS A 23 -11.73 -1.89 -7.78
N ASP A 24 -12.82 -2.42 -7.24
CA ASP A 24 -12.79 -3.18 -5.99
C ASP A 24 -11.88 -4.42 -6.08
N GLU A 25 -11.82 -5.06 -7.25
CA GLU A 25 -10.94 -6.20 -7.56
C GLU A 25 -9.43 -5.89 -7.45
N HIS A 26 -9.05 -4.60 -7.38
CA HIS A 26 -7.65 -4.19 -7.25
C HIS A 26 -7.17 -4.12 -5.80
N TYR A 27 -8.06 -4.01 -4.80
CA TYR A 27 -7.65 -3.75 -3.41
C TYR A 27 -6.91 -4.94 -2.78
N LEU A 28 -7.50 -6.14 -2.77
CA LEU A 28 -6.86 -7.31 -2.14
C LEU A 28 -5.51 -7.68 -2.77
N PRO A 29 -5.36 -7.77 -4.12
CA PRO A 29 -4.05 -8.02 -4.72
C PRO A 29 -3.01 -6.95 -4.37
N ALA A 30 -3.42 -5.67 -4.30
CA ALA A 30 -2.52 -4.59 -3.92
C ALA A 30 -2.17 -4.59 -2.42
N PHE A 31 -3.10 -4.96 -1.55
CA PHE A 31 -2.84 -5.14 -0.12
C PHE A 31 -1.77 -6.21 0.11
N TYR A 32 -1.95 -7.39 -0.46
CA TYR A 32 -1.01 -8.50 -0.24
C TYR A 32 0.37 -8.23 -0.83
N GLU A 33 0.46 -7.67 -2.05
CA GLU A 33 1.77 -7.32 -2.61
C GLU A 33 2.41 -6.15 -1.85
N GLY A 34 1.63 -5.18 -1.39
CA GLY A 34 2.09 -4.07 -0.56
C GLY A 34 2.66 -4.52 0.78
N ALA A 35 1.91 -5.35 1.50
CA ALA A 35 2.33 -5.91 2.79
C ALA A 35 3.60 -6.77 2.63
N LYS A 36 3.62 -7.65 1.63
CA LYS A 36 4.80 -8.46 1.29
C LYS A 36 6.02 -7.59 0.97
N THR A 37 5.84 -6.53 0.19
CA THR A 37 6.92 -5.60 -0.17
C THR A 37 7.44 -4.88 1.07
N GLN A 38 6.56 -4.35 1.92
CA GLN A 38 6.97 -3.64 3.14
C GLN A 38 7.71 -4.56 4.11
N ILE A 39 7.23 -5.80 4.30
CA ILE A 39 7.92 -6.80 5.13
C ILE A 39 9.34 -7.05 4.60
N ALA A 40 9.51 -7.18 3.28
CA ALA A 40 10.82 -7.37 2.67
C ALA A 40 11.73 -6.15 2.82
N GLU A 41 11.20 -4.93 2.67
CA GLU A 41 11.93 -3.68 2.89
C GLU A 41 12.40 -3.56 4.35
N VAL A 42 11.52 -3.87 5.31
CA VAL A 42 11.85 -3.86 6.75
C VAL A 42 12.87 -4.95 7.09
N ALA A 43 12.73 -6.15 6.52
CA ALA A 43 13.72 -7.21 6.70
C ALA A 43 15.11 -6.78 6.20
N ALA A 44 15.17 -6.10 5.05
CA ALA A 44 16.43 -5.57 4.53
C ALA A 44 17.07 -4.50 5.45
N ILE A 45 16.25 -3.70 6.16
CA ILE A 45 16.72 -2.74 7.17
C ILE A 45 17.29 -3.48 8.40
N ILE A 46 16.61 -4.53 8.85
CA ILE A 46 17.05 -5.35 10.00
C ILE A 46 18.34 -6.11 9.69
N ASP A 47 18.46 -6.66 8.48
CA ASP A 47 19.60 -7.48 8.04
C ASP A 47 20.83 -6.65 7.60
N ALA A 48 20.76 -5.32 7.70
CA ALA A 48 21.86 -4.44 7.34
C ALA A 48 23.09 -4.71 8.22
N LYS A 49 24.24 -5.00 7.58
CA LYS A 49 25.50 -5.29 8.28
C LYS A 49 26.25 -4.03 8.74
N GLU A 50 25.88 -2.88 8.20
CA GLU A 50 26.47 -1.60 8.57
C GLU A 50 25.94 -1.15 9.95
N PRO A 51 26.71 -0.38 10.73
CA PRO A 51 26.19 0.23 11.95
C PRO A 51 24.92 1.04 11.68
N ALA A 52 23.95 0.98 12.59
CA ALA A 52 22.71 1.73 12.47
C ALA A 52 22.99 3.24 12.40
N THR A 53 22.41 3.89 11.39
CA THR A 53 22.42 5.33 11.18
C THR A 53 20.98 5.82 11.03
N PHE A 54 20.76 7.12 11.22
CA PHE A 54 19.45 7.71 10.98
C PHE A 54 18.96 7.45 9.53
N ALA A 55 19.87 7.48 8.55
CA ALA A 55 19.55 7.27 7.15
C ALA A 55 19.18 5.81 6.80
N ASN A 56 19.95 4.83 7.29
CA ASN A 56 19.70 3.42 6.97
C ASN A 56 18.61 2.77 7.83
N THR A 57 18.21 3.42 8.93
CA THR A 57 17.19 2.90 9.84
C THR A 57 15.92 3.75 9.75
N ILE A 58 15.94 5.01 10.24
CA ILE A 58 14.73 5.83 10.35
C ILE A 58 14.23 6.29 8.98
N VAL A 59 15.10 6.86 8.14
CA VAL A 59 14.71 7.30 6.80
C VAL A 59 14.30 6.12 5.91
N ALA A 60 14.94 4.96 6.08
CA ALA A 60 14.57 3.75 5.36
C ALA A 60 13.18 3.24 5.79
N LEU A 61 12.88 3.22 7.09
CA LEU A 61 11.57 2.86 7.62
C LEU A 61 10.46 3.80 7.11
N GLU A 62 10.69 5.11 7.16
CA GLU A 62 9.77 6.14 6.63
C GLU A 62 9.51 5.99 5.13
N LYS A 63 10.49 5.48 4.37
CA LYS A 63 10.34 5.23 2.94
C LYS A 63 9.67 3.89 2.63
N SER A 64 9.64 2.94 3.56
CA SER A 64 9.04 1.62 3.34
C SER A 64 7.52 1.71 3.14
N GLY A 65 6.94 0.70 2.49
CA GLY A 65 5.49 0.52 2.41
C GLY A 65 4.76 1.48 1.48
N GLN A 66 5.45 2.09 0.51
CA GLN A 66 4.81 3.05 -0.42
C GLN A 66 3.61 2.47 -1.17
N LEU A 67 3.72 1.22 -1.65
CA LEU A 67 2.62 0.54 -2.33
C LEU A 67 1.43 0.35 -1.38
N LEU A 68 1.69 -0.21 -0.19
CA LEU A 68 0.66 -0.45 0.81
C LEU A 68 -0.03 0.86 1.22
N GLY A 69 0.75 1.91 1.47
CA GLY A 69 0.24 3.24 1.82
C GLY A 69 -0.64 3.84 0.72
N ARG A 70 -0.23 3.77 -0.55
CA ARG A 70 -1.06 4.25 -1.68
C ARG A 70 -2.41 3.55 -1.71
N MET A 71 -2.44 2.24 -1.55
CA MET A 71 -3.66 1.45 -1.57
C MET A 71 -4.55 1.77 -0.34
N LEU A 72 -4.00 1.71 0.87
CA LEU A 72 -4.76 1.93 2.12
C LEU A 72 -5.38 3.32 2.19
N ASN A 73 -4.67 4.36 1.73
CA ASN A 73 -5.19 5.72 1.68
C ASN A 73 -6.49 5.82 0.84
N VAL A 74 -6.53 5.11 -0.28
CA VAL A 74 -7.71 5.08 -1.16
C VAL A 74 -8.79 4.15 -0.59
N PHE A 75 -8.39 2.99 -0.07
CA PHE A 75 -9.30 2.02 0.49
C PHE A 75 -10.12 2.60 1.65
N TYR A 76 -9.46 3.18 2.65
CA TYR A 76 -10.15 3.75 3.81
C TYR A 76 -10.93 5.03 3.49
N ASN A 77 -10.52 5.77 2.46
CA ASN A 77 -11.38 6.84 1.93
C ASN A 77 -12.69 6.26 1.37
N LYS A 78 -12.62 5.20 0.56
CA LYS A 78 -13.82 4.55 -0.01
C LYS A 78 -14.68 3.91 1.08
N SER A 79 -14.11 3.11 1.99
CA SER A 79 -14.89 2.44 3.04
C SER A 79 -15.59 3.44 3.97
N SER A 80 -15.01 4.61 4.20
CA SER A 80 -15.63 5.65 5.04
C SER A 80 -16.71 6.47 4.33
N SER A 81 -16.62 6.66 3.00
CA SER A 81 -17.44 7.64 2.28
C SER A 81 -18.42 7.05 1.26
N ASP A 82 -18.13 5.87 0.73
CA ASP A 82 -18.86 5.22 -0.38
C ASP A 82 -18.62 3.70 -0.35
N THR A 83 -19.01 3.06 0.76
CA THR A 83 -18.85 1.62 0.95
C THR A 83 -19.89 0.78 0.21
N SER A 84 -19.64 -0.53 0.16
CA SER A 84 -20.55 -1.57 -0.34
C SER A 84 -20.23 -2.90 0.34
N ASP A 85 -21.11 -3.90 0.22
CA ASP A 85 -20.88 -5.24 0.76
C ASP A 85 -19.50 -5.81 0.35
N ALA A 86 -19.06 -5.56 -0.89
CA ALA A 86 -17.75 -6.01 -1.36
C ALA A 86 -16.58 -5.30 -0.67
N ILE A 87 -16.72 -4.01 -0.34
CA ILE A 87 -15.69 -3.25 0.38
C ILE A 87 -15.66 -3.68 1.86
N ASP A 88 -16.82 -3.91 2.48
CA ASP A 88 -16.91 -4.38 3.86
C ASP A 88 -16.30 -5.79 4.02
N ASP A 89 -16.52 -6.68 3.05
CA ASP A 89 -15.87 -8.02 3.02
C ASP A 89 -14.34 -7.90 2.91
N ILE A 90 -13.85 -6.99 2.06
CA ILE A 90 -12.41 -6.72 1.94
C ILE A 90 -11.87 -6.12 3.25
N GLU A 91 -12.60 -5.20 3.88
CA GLU A 91 -12.18 -4.59 5.15
C GLU A 91 -12.05 -5.63 6.27
N ALA A 92 -13.01 -6.55 6.36
CA ALA A 92 -12.99 -7.65 7.31
C ALA A 92 -11.79 -8.61 7.09
N GLU A 93 -11.37 -8.79 5.83
CA GLU A 93 -10.20 -9.60 5.49
C GLU A 93 -8.88 -8.92 5.87
N ILE A 94 -8.73 -7.62 5.60
CA ILE A 94 -7.48 -6.88 5.83
C ILE A 94 -7.29 -6.46 7.28
N ALA A 95 -8.36 -6.15 8.02
CA ALA A 95 -8.28 -5.59 9.37
C ALA A 95 -7.47 -6.43 10.39
N PRO A 96 -7.51 -7.79 10.39
CA PRO A 96 -6.72 -8.59 11.33
C PRO A 96 -5.27 -8.85 10.86
N LYS A 97 -4.85 -8.32 9.71
CA LYS A 97 -3.54 -8.58 9.10
C LYS A 97 -2.56 -7.45 9.39
#